data_AF-A0A9E4TWM2-F1
#
_entry.id   AF-A0A9E4TWM2-F1
#
_cell.length_a   1.000
_cell.length_b   1.000
_cell.length_c   1.000
_cell.angle_alpha   90.00
_cell.angle_beta   90.00
_cell.angle_gamma   90.00
#
_symmetry.space_group_name_H-M   'P 1'
#
loop_
_entity.id
_entity.type
_entity.pdbx_description
1 polymer ?
#
loop_
_entity_poly.entity_id
_entity_poly.type
_entity_poly.pdbx_seq_one_letter_code
_entity_poly.pdbx_strand_id
1 'polypeptide(L)'
;MDTISWGQGGLHINTGTCTQCLACLSVCPTAALSSPGLSLPRLLSDLADHPLPVLGCKGQPDNDAHARLSCLGYLAHPEVMVLFALVFPDGLHINLTACSECANSHILDSVAAAHDRLKDIVPGHAVRLIQNREELEYQAPSISRRQFFTLFRERSASAAAVMVGRLHDGAEQQPYGNKRVPAMRALLLKAIEASPVANYRVIRDQLFGKISFTSDCTRSKRCVGVCPTGAIQSSDANGKLPVFDQTLCISCYSCQSFCRNRGVLVLDNNRTAFM
;
A
#
# COMPACT_ATOMS: atom_id res chain seq x y z
N MET A 1 -6.38 -7.07 -27.69
CA MET A 1 -5.28 -7.76 -26.98
C MET A 1 -5.26 -7.22 -25.57
N ASP A 2 -5.19 -8.10 -24.58
CA ASP A 2 -5.17 -7.68 -23.18
C ASP A 2 -3.81 -7.05 -22.84
N THR A 3 -3.82 -5.98 -22.04
CA THR A 3 -2.59 -5.30 -21.59
C THR A 3 -1.73 -6.20 -20.71
N ILE A 4 -2.35 -7.12 -19.96
CA ILE A 4 -1.68 -8.12 -19.12
C ILE A 4 -2.20 -9.50 -19.54
N SER A 5 -1.30 -10.42 -19.84
CA SER A 5 -1.64 -11.78 -20.29
C SER A 5 -0.65 -12.82 -19.76
N TRP A 6 -1.07 -14.08 -19.73
CA TRP A 6 -0.21 -15.22 -19.42
C TRP A 6 0.19 -15.93 -20.72
N GLY A 7 1.50 -16.10 -20.94
CA GLY A 7 2.07 -16.87 -22.04
C GLY A 7 2.93 -18.03 -21.56
N GLN A 8 3.51 -18.78 -22.51
CA GLN A 8 4.40 -19.92 -22.22
C GLN A 8 5.64 -19.54 -21.37
N GLY A 9 6.08 -18.27 -21.45
CA GLY A 9 7.18 -17.72 -20.64
C GLY A 9 6.77 -17.04 -19.34
N GLY A 10 5.49 -17.08 -18.95
CA GLY A 10 4.96 -16.40 -17.77
C GLY A 10 4.15 -15.14 -18.10
N LEU A 11 4.13 -14.19 -17.16
CA LEU A 11 3.35 -12.96 -17.24
C LEU A 11 3.95 -12.00 -18.28
N HIS A 12 3.13 -11.54 -19.22
CA HIS A 12 3.51 -10.57 -20.25
C HIS A 12 2.70 -9.27 -20.09
N ILE A 13 3.37 -8.13 -20.18
CA ILE A 13 2.77 -6.80 -20.17
C ILE A 13 3.02 -6.15 -21.52
N ASN A 14 1.93 -5.84 -22.23
CA ASN A 14 2.02 -5.07 -23.48
C ASN A 14 2.25 -3.60 -23.16
N THR A 15 3.47 -3.10 -23.39
CA THR A 15 3.85 -1.71 -23.13
C THR A 15 3.15 -0.71 -24.05
N GLY A 16 2.72 -1.13 -25.24
CA GLY A 16 2.00 -0.29 -26.20
C GLY A 16 0.56 0.00 -25.79
N THR A 17 -0.07 -0.86 -24.98
CA THR A 17 -1.44 -0.67 -24.46
C THR A 17 -1.47 -0.38 -22.96
N CYS A 18 -0.31 -0.34 -22.30
CA CYS A 18 -0.20 0.01 -20.88
C CYS A 18 -0.30 1.52 -20.68
N THR A 19 -1.39 1.97 -20.08
CA THR A 19 -1.64 3.39 -19.77
C THR A 19 -1.00 3.85 -18.46
N GLN A 20 -0.17 3.00 -17.82
CA GLN A 20 0.45 3.26 -16.53
C GLN A 20 -0.55 3.61 -15.41
N CYS A 21 -1.76 3.03 -15.46
CA CYS A 21 -2.81 3.27 -14.45
C CYS A 21 -2.45 2.79 -13.04
N LEU A 22 -1.40 1.96 -12.92
CA LEU A 22 -0.92 1.33 -11.68
C LEU A 22 -1.92 0.39 -10.99
N ALA A 23 -3.06 0.08 -11.62
CA ALA A 23 -4.04 -0.87 -11.09
C ALA A 23 -3.42 -2.26 -10.85
N CYS A 24 -2.50 -2.70 -11.71
CA CYS A 24 -1.82 -3.99 -11.54
C CYS A 24 -0.94 -4.06 -10.27
N LEU A 25 -0.34 -2.94 -9.84
CA LEU A 25 0.39 -2.87 -8.57
C LEU A 25 -0.58 -2.94 -7.39
N SER A 26 -1.80 -2.45 -7.53
CA SER A 26 -2.80 -2.47 -6.45
C SER A 26 -3.32 -3.87 -6.12
N VAL A 27 -3.29 -4.78 -7.10
CA VAL A 27 -3.84 -6.14 -6.98
C VAL A 27 -2.77 -7.21 -6.80
N CYS A 28 -1.48 -6.85 -6.89
CA CYS A 28 -0.37 -7.79 -6.79
C CYS A 28 0.21 -7.81 -5.36
N PRO A 29 -0.25 -8.72 -4.48
CA PRO A 29 0.17 -8.72 -3.07
C PRO A 29 1.66 -9.04 -2.88
N THR A 30 2.27 -9.74 -3.83
CA THR A 30 3.69 -10.13 -3.77
C THR A 30 4.63 -9.01 -4.22
N ALA A 31 4.09 -7.89 -4.72
CA ALA A 31 4.87 -6.85 -5.39
C ALA A 31 5.76 -7.40 -6.52
N ALA A 32 5.29 -8.44 -7.23
CA ALA A 32 5.97 -8.98 -8.41
C ALA A 32 5.98 -7.97 -9.58
N LEU A 33 5.02 -7.05 -9.59
CA LEU A 33 4.94 -5.93 -10.51
C LEU A 33 5.50 -4.66 -9.85
N SER A 34 6.29 -3.91 -10.60
CA SER A 34 6.83 -2.63 -10.19
C SER A 34 6.69 -1.60 -11.30
N SER A 35 6.63 -0.32 -10.92
CA SER A 35 6.63 0.79 -11.85
C SER A 35 7.98 1.51 -11.75
N PRO A 36 8.72 1.69 -12.86
CA PRO A 36 9.94 2.48 -12.86
C PRO A 36 9.71 3.87 -12.25
N GLY A 37 10.62 4.31 -11.39
CA GLY A 37 10.58 5.63 -10.76
C GLY A 37 9.54 5.80 -9.63
N LEU A 38 8.79 4.75 -9.26
CA LEU A 38 7.94 4.79 -8.07
C LEU A 38 8.77 4.58 -6.81
N SER A 39 8.85 5.61 -5.95
CA SER A 39 9.43 5.52 -4.61
C SER A 39 8.47 6.12 -3.61
N LEU A 40 7.84 5.26 -2.80
CA LEU A 40 6.92 5.69 -1.74
C LEU A 40 7.62 6.58 -0.70
N PRO A 41 8.81 6.25 -0.16
CA PRO A 41 9.48 7.12 0.82
C PRO A 41 9.71 8.55 0.30
N ARG A 42 10.16 8.69 -0.96
CA ARG A 42 10.35 9.99 -1.58
C ARG A 42 9.02 10.72 -1.77
N LEU A 43 7.99 10.03 -2.26
CA LEU A 43 6.66 10.61 -2.45
C LEU A 43 6.07 11.13 -1.13
N LEU A 44 6.20 10.35 -0.04
CA LEU A 44 5.73 10.77 1.28
C LEU A 44 6.51 11.98 1.79
N SER A 45 7.83 12.02 1.58
CA SER A 45 8.67 13.17 1.92
C SER A 45 8.25 14.44 1.16
N ASP A 46 8.11 14.35 -0.16
CA ASP A 46 7.72 15.49 -1.01
C ASP A 46 6.35 16.05 -0.59
N LEU A 47 5.43 15.20 -0.11
CA LEU A 47 4.13 15.64 0.41
C LEU A 47 4.23 16.24 1.82
N ALA A 48 5.04 15.66 2.71
CA ALA A 48 5.14 16.08 4.11
C ALA A 48 5.74 17.48 4.30
N ASP A 49 6.41 18.02 3.27
CA ASP A 49 6.91 19.40 3.22
C ASP A 49 5.78 20.45 3.13
N HIS A 50 4.52 20.01 2.98
CA HIS A 50 3.35 20.88 2.83
C HIS A 50 2.33 20.64 3.96
N PRO A 51 1.68 21.70 4.49
CA PRO A 51 0.73 21.59 5.61
C PRO A 51 -0.56 20.86 5.21
N LEU A 52 -1.07 21.11 4.00
CA LEU A 52 -2.16 20.36 3.38
C LEU A 52 -1.69 19.83 2.03
N PRO A 53 -1.06 18.64 2.00
CA PRO A 53 -0.51 18.07 0.79
C PRO A 53 -1.58 17.71 -0.23
N VAL A 54 -1.17 17.77 -1.51
CA VAL A 54 -2.02 17.43 -2.65
C VAL A 54 -1.25 16.41 -3.49
N LEU A 55 -1.79 15.19 -3.55
CA LEU A 55 -1.27 14.12 -4.40
C LEU A 55 -2.02 14.13 -5.74
N GLY A 56 -1.27 14.24 -6.83
CA GLY A 56 -1.81 14.18 -8.19
C GLY A 56 -1.24 13.04 -9.03
N CYS A 57 -1.59 13.03 -10.32
CA CYS A 57 -1.00 12.13 -11.31
C CYS A 57 -0.03 12.86 -12.25
N LYS A 58 0.87 12.12 -12.89
CA LYS A 58 1.78 12.63 -13.93
C LYS A 58 1.10 12.76 -15.29
N GLY A 59 0.00 12.04 -15.52
CA GLY A 59 -0.78 12.13 -16.75
C GLY A 59 -1.51 13.47 -16.93
N GLN A 60 -1.61 14.29 -15.88
CA GLN A 60 -2.21 15.62 -15.90
C GLN A 60 -1.23 16.62 -15.26
N PRO A 61 -0.17 17.02 -15.98
CA PRO A 61 0.92 17.83 -15.41
C PRO A 61 0.47 19.23 -14.99
N ASP A 62 -0.57 19.77 -15.63
CA ASP A 62 -1.08 21.11 -15.37
C ASP A 62 -2.03 21.19 -14.17
N ASN A 63 -2.52 20.05 -13.66
CA ASN A 63 -3.36 20.02 -12.46
C ASN A 63 -2.52 20.25 -11.21
N ASP A 64 -3.00 21.02 -10.25
CA ASP A 64 -2.30 21.28 -9.00
C ASP A 64 -1.95 20.00 -8.22
N ALA A 65 -0.68 19.87 -7.87
CA ALA A 65 -0.18 18.81 -6.99
C ALA A 65 1.17 19.22 -6.38
N HIS A 66 1.42 18.76 -5.17
CA HIS A 66 2.72 18.87 -4.51
C HIS A 66 3.64 17.70 -4.90
N ALA A 67 3.07 16.50 -5.03
CA ALA A 67 3.78 15.32 -5.50
C ALA A 67 2.89 14.45 -6.41
N ARG A 68 3.49 13.58 -7.22
CA ARG A 68 2.77 12.86 -8.29
C ARG A 68 3.15 11.38 -8.41
N LEU A 69 2.14 10.53 -8.52
CA LEU A 69 2.25 9.16 -9.02
C LEU A 69 2.10 9.13 -10.56
N SER A 70 2.53 8.06 -11.23
CA SER A 70 2.22 7.90 -12.67
C SER A 70 0.71 7.94 -12.90
N CYS A 71 -0.04 7.22 -12.06
CA CYS A 71 -1.49 7.33 -11.94
C CYS A 71 -1.92 7.06 -10.49
N LEU A 72 -3.12 7.49 -10.13
CA LEU A 72 -3.67 7.34 -8.79
C LEU A 72 -4.29 5.95 -8.55
N GLY A 73 -4.35 5.09 -9.56
CA GLY A 73 -4.88 3.73 -9.41
C GLY A 73 -4.11 2.85 -8.44
N TYR A 74 -2.86 3.20 -8.07
CA TYR A 74 -2.15 2.50 -6.99
C TYR A 74 -2.84 2.65 -5.63
N LEU A 75 -3.60 3.73 -5.42
CA LEU A 75 -4.35 3.98 -4.18
C LEU A 75 -5.52 2.99 -3.99
N ALA A 76 -5.91 2.25 -5.03
CA ALA A 76 -6.84 1.13 -4.86
C ALA A 76 -6.26 0.02 -3.96
N HIS A 77 -4.94 0.01 -3.71
CA HIS A 77 -4.32 -0.90 -2.75
C HIS A 77 -4.66 -0.46 -1.31
N PRO A 78 -5.41 -1.25 -0.52
CA PRO A 78 -5.88 -0.83 0.80
C PRO A 78 -4.75 -0.44 1.77
N GLU A 79 -3.63 -1.19 1.76
CA GLU A 79 -2.47 -0.84 2.59
C GLU A 79 -1.80 0.48 2.22
N VAL A 80 -1.82 0.85 0.93
CA VAL A 80 -1.31 2.16 0.50
C VAL A 80 -2.25 3.24 1.02
N MET A 81 -3.57 3.10 0.85
CA MET A 81 -4.55 4.06 1.34
C MET A 81 -4.43 4.27 2.87
N VAL A 82 -4.29 3.18 3.64
CA VAL A 82 -4.07 3.24 5.10
C VAL A 82 -2.73 3.90 5.45
N LEU A 83 -1.65 3.58 4.73
CA LEU A 83 -0.35 4.22 4.94
C LEU A 83 -0.45 5.75 4.80
N PHE A 84 -1.09 6.23 3.74
CA PHE A 84 -1.28 7.68 3.54
C PHE A 84 -2.13 8.30 4.66
N ALA A 85 -3.20 7.62 5.10
CA ALA A 85 -4.02 8.10 6.21
C ALA A 85 -3.25 8.22 7.53
N LEU A 86 -2.36 7.27 7.83
CA LEU A 86 -1.55 7.30 9.04
C LEU A 86 -0.43 8.34 8.99
N VAL A 87 0.15 8.57 7.80
CA VAL A 87 1.23 9.54 7.60
C VAL A 87 0.70 10.98 7.56
N PHE A 88 -0.51 11.19 7.04
CA PHE A 88 -1.12 12.53 6.91
C PHE A 88 -2.38 12.65 7.78
N PRO A 89 -2.25 12.62 9.12
CA PRO A 89 -3.41 12.65 10.02
C PRO A 89 -4.16 13.99 9.96
N ASP A 90 -3.48 15.08 9.61
CA ASP A 90 -4.05 16.43 9.58
C ASP A 90 -4.76 16.75 8.24
N GLY A 91 -4.51 15.97 7.19
CA GLY A 91 -5.12 16.20 5.88
C GLY A 91 -4.28 15.73 4.71
N LEU A 92 -4.94 15.18 3.70
CA LEU A 92 -4.35 14.90 2.38
C LEU A 92 -5.44 14.99 1.32
N HIS A 93 -5.21 15.81 0.30
CA HIS A 93 -6.07 15.83 -0.89
C HIS A 93 -5.50 14.93 -1.98
N ILE A 94 -6.33 14.04 -2.50
CA ILE A 94 -6.05 13.25 -3.70
C ILE A 94 -6.80 13.93 -4.85
N ASN A 95 -6.05 14.55 -5.75
CA ASN A 95 -6.59 15.35 -6.84
C ASN A 95 -7.06 14.45 -8.00
N LEU A 96 -8.36 14.20 -8.08
CA LEU A 96 -9.04 13.43 -9.12
C LEU A 96 -9.78 14.33 -10.13
N THR A 97 -9.55 15.64 -10.14
CA THR A 97 -10.39 16.60 -10.88
C THR A 97 -10.40 16.42 -12.39
N ALA A 98 -9.41 15.72 -12.95
CA ALA A 98 -9.34 15.39 -14.37
C ALA A 98 -9.51 13.88 -14.64
N CYS A 99 -9.89 13.08 -13.64
CA CYS A 99 -9.94 11.63 -13.78
C CYS A 99 -11.19 11.12 -14.51
N SER A 100 -12.32 11.82 -14.45
CA SER A 100 -13.58 11.39 -15.10
C SER A 100 -13.44 11.26 -16.63
N GLU A 101 -12.70 12.17 -17.25
CA GLU A 101 -12.47 12.21 -18.71
C GLU A 101 -11.11 11.60 -19.12
N CYS A 102 -10.35 11.04 -18.17
CA CYS A 102 -9.05 10.44 -18.43
C CYS A 102 -9.19 9.03 -19.02
N ALA A 103 -8.24 8.60 -19.85
CA ALA A 103 -8.13 7.19 -20.31
C ALA A 103 -8.00 6.18 -19.14
N ASN A 104 -7.60 6.65 -17.96
CA ASN A 104 -7.50 5.86 -16.74
C ASN A 104 -8.71 5.98 -15.81
N SER A 105 -9.86 6.53 -16.26
CA SER A 105 -11.07 6.70 -15.45
C SER A 105 -11.58 5.40 -14.80
N HIS A 106 -11.29 4.25 -15.40
CA HIS A 106 -11.59 2.91 -14.84
C HIS A 106 -11.03 2.66 -13.43
N ILE A 107 -10.04 3.44 -12.96
CA ILE A 107 -9.49 3.31 -11.60
C ILE A 107 -10.42 3.90 -10.53
N LEU A 108 -11.33 4.81 -10.89
CA LEU A 108 -12.11 5.61 -9.95
C LEU A 108 -12.88 4.75 -8.94
N ASP A 109 -13.60 3.73 -9.39
CA ASP A 109 -14.42 2.87 -8.53
C ASP A 109 -13.57 2.12 -7.49
N SER A 110 -12.44 1.58 -7.92
CA SER A 110 -11.53 0.84 -7.04
C SER A 110 -10.81 1.74 -6.01
N VAL A 111 -10.44 2.96 -6.41
CA VAL A 111 -9.88 3.96 -5.50
C VAL A 111 -10.93 4.45 -4.50
N ALA A 112 -12.16 4.69 -4.96
CA ALA A 112 -13.29 5.06 -4.11
C ALA A 112 -13.60 3.94 -3.10
N ALA A 113 -13.68 2.68 -3.54
CA ALA A 113 -13.90 1.54 -2.65
C ALA A 113 -12.78 1.38 -1.60
N ALA A 114 -11.52 1.62 -1.97
CA ALA A 114 -10.41 1.61 -1.02
C ALA A 114 -10.50 2.76 0.01
N HIS A 115 -10.95 3.95 -0.43
CA HIS A 115 -11.20 5.09 0.45
C HIS A 115 -12.40 4.86 1.38
N ASP A 116 -13.49 4.27 0.89
CA ASP A 116 -14.66 3.97 1.72
C ASP A 116 -14.31 3.00 2.84
N ARG A 117 -13.52 1.96 2.54
CA ARG A 117 -13.01 1.02 3.55
C ARG A 117 -12.08 1.67 4.56
N LEU A 118 -11.41 2.76 4.21
CA LEU A 118 -10.53 3.49 5.12
C LEU A 118 -11.29 4.03 6.33
N LYS A 119 -12.59 4.37 6.17
CA LYS A 119 -13.45 4.86 7.25
C LYS A 119 -13.56 3.86 8.41
N ASP A 120 -13.56 2.56 8.10
CA ASP A 120 -13.65 1.49 9.09
C ASP A 120 -12.29 1.12 9.68
N ILE A 121 -11.19 1.30 8.92
CA ILE A 121 -9.83 0.92 9.33
C ILE A 121 -9.15 2.03 10.14
N VAL A 122 -9.31 3.28 9.71
CA VAL A 122 -8.76 4.48 10.35
C VAL A 122 -9.90 5.51 10.52
N PRO A 123 -10.79 5.33 11.52
CA PRO A 123 -11.90 6.23 11.74
C PRO A 123 -11.45 7.67 11.94
N GLY A 124 -12.09 8.61 11.23
CA GLY A 124 -11.75 10.04 11.31
C GLY A 124 -10.53 10.46 10.50
N HIS A 125 -10.01 9.62 9.59
CA HIS A 125 -8.93 10.02 8.68
C HIS A 125 -9.25 11.31 7.91
N ALA A 126 -8.22 12.09 7.61
CA ALA A 126 -8.35 13.36 6.90
C ALA A 126 -8.00 13.27 5.39
N VAL A 127 -7.88 12.05 4.85
CA VAL A 127 -7.72 11.82 3.39
C VAL A 127 -9.02 12.15 2.64
N ARG A 128 -8.95 13.02 1.64
CA ARG A 128 -10.08 13.43 0.78
C ARG A 128 -9.82 13.11 -0.68
N LEU A 129 -10.80 12.51 -1.35
CA LEU A 129 -10.82 12.36 -2.80
C LEU A 129 -11.50 13.60 -3.41
N ILE A 130 -10.78 14.39 -4.20
CA ILE A 130 -11.29 15.66 -4.73
C ILE A 130 -11.58 15.53 -6.22
N GLN A 131 -12.85 15.54 -6.59
CA GLN A 131 -13.30 15.45 -7.98
C GLN A 131 -13.67 16.83 -8.57
N ASN A 132 -14.12 17.76 -7.73
CA ASN A 132 -14.47 19.11 -8.16
C ASN A 132 -13.30 20.06 -7.88
N ARG A 133 -12.92 20.86 -8.88
CA ARG A 133 -11.80 21.79 -8.78
C ARG A 133 -11.98 22.83 -7.67
N GLU A 134 -13.21 23.25 -7.43
CA GLU A 134 -13.59 24.24 -6.42
C GLU A 134 -13.38 23.74 -4.98
N GLU A 135 -13.40 22.43 -4.77
CA GLU A 135 -13.13 21.79 -3.47
C GLU A 135 -11.62 21.58 -3.22
N LEU A 136 -10.78 21.78 -4.24
CA LEU A 136 -9.34 21.56 -4.09
C LEU A 136 -8.67 22.75 -3.42
N GLU A 137 -8.33 22.58 -2.15
CA GLU A 137 -7.40 23.48 -1.47
C GLU A 137 -5.96 23.18 -1.91
N TYR A 138 -5.35 24.13 -2.60
CA TYR A 138 -3.94 24.08 -3.02
C TYR A 138 -3.25 25.42 -2.78
N GLN A 139 -2.06 25.35 -2.18
CA GLN A 139 -1.18 26.49 -2.04
C GLN A 139 0.09 26.20 -2.81
N ALA A 140 0.34 26.98 -3.86
CA ALA A 140 1.57 26.83 -4.64
C ALA A 140 2.79 26.95 -3.72
N PRO A 141 3.83 26.11 -3.89
CA PRO A 141 5.03 26.18 -3.07
C PRO A 141 5.64 27.60 -3.09
N SER A 142 5.62 28.30 -1.96
CA SER A 142 6.19 29.65 -1.84
C SER A 142 7.73 29.58 -1.80
N ILE A 143 8.35 29.67 -2.97
CA ILE A 143 9.74 30.02 -3.33
C ILE A 143 10.93 29.72 -2.38
N SER A 144 11.90 29.05 -3.00
CA SER A 144 13.33 28.82 -2.76
C SER A 144 13.81 28.14 -1.46
N ARG A 145 14.52 27.03 -1.68
CA ARG A 145 15.30 26.26 -0.69
C ARG A 145 16.19 27.12 0.23
N ARG A 146 16.56 28.35 -0.16
CA ARG A 146 17.40 29.27 0.65
C ARG A 146 16.62 30.15 1.63
N GLN A 147 15.36 30.49 1.36
CA GLN A 147 14.49 31.18 2.34
C GLN A 147 13.83 30.20 3.31
N PHE A 148 13.77 28.92 2.95
CA PHE A 148 13.23 27.83 3.77
C PHE A 148 14.04 27.58 5.05
N PHE A 149 15.38 27.55 4.98
CA PHE A 149 16.23 27.28 6.16
C PHE A 149 16.19 28.40 7.22
N THR A 150 15.90 29.63 6.83
CA THR A 150 15.75 30.76 7.76
C THR A 150 14.37 30.80 8.43
N LEU A 151 13.32 30.30 7.76
CA LEU A 151 11.96 30.24 8.33
C LEU A 151 11.70 28.97 9.17
N PHE A 152 12.41 27.86 8.91
CA PHE A 152 12.15 26.57 9.55
C PHE A 152 12.74 26.39 10.96
N ARG A 153 13.55 27.33 11.45
CA ARG A 153 14.02 27.29 12.84
C ARG A 153 12.89 27.55 13.86
N GLU A 154 11.74 28.07 13.43
CA GLU A 154 10.69 28.55 14.34
C GLU A 154 9.33 27.85 14.20
N ARG A 155 9.10 27.01 13.18
CA ARG A 155 7.87 26.20 13.09
C ARG A 155 8.12 24.77 13.59
N SER A 156 7.32 24.34 14.56
CA SER A 156 7.20 22.92 14.92
C SER A 156 6.93 22.11 13.65
N ALA A 157 7.70 21.04 13.42
CA ALA A 157 7.50 20.17 12.27
C ALA A 157 6.06 19.64 12.24
N SER A 158 5.44 19.59 11.05
CA SER A 158 4.08 19.03 10.88
C SER A 158 4.05 17.58 11.35
N ALA A 159 2.88 17.07 11.74
CA ALA A 159 2.74 15.67 12.14
C ALA A 159 3.23 14.71 11.04
N ALA A 160 2.94 15.05 9.78
CA ALA A 160 3.42 14.32 8.61
C ALA A 160 4.95 14.31 8.49
N ALA A 161 5.62 15.45 8.67
CA ALA A 161 7.08 15.52 8.62
C ALA A 161 7.74 14.68 9.72
N VAL A 162 7.18 14.70 10.93
CA VAL A 162 7.63 13.84 12.05
C VAL A 162 7.43 12.36 11.72
N MET A 163 6.28 12.00 11.17
CA MET A 163 5.99 10.62 10.74
C MET A 163 6.98 10.14 9.69
N VAL A 164 7.21 10.93 8.63
CA VAL A 164 8.17 10.59 7.56
C VAL A 164 9.59 10.44 8.09
N GLY A 165 10.02 11.31 9.02
CA GLY A 165 11.32 11.15 9.69
C GLY A 165 11.49 9.78 10.35
N ARG A 166 10.49 9.34 11.12
CA ARG A 166 10.49 8.01 11.78
C ARG A 166 10.55 6.85 10.80
N LEU A 167 9.97 6.98 9.62
CA LEU A 167 9.99 5.93 8.60
C LEU A 167 11.39 5.70 8.01
N HIS A 168 12.20 6.75 7.93
CA HIS A 168 13.59 6.68 7.46
C HIS A 168 14.55 6.09 8.50
N ASP A 169 14.31 6.31 9.80
CA ASP A 169 15.23 5.91 10.88
C ASP A 169 15.09 4.42 11.32
N GLY A 170 14.08 3.70 10.83
CA GLY A 170 13.82 2.33 11.27
C GLY A 170 14.77 1.27 10.69
N ALA A 171 15.24 0.35 11.53
CA ALA A 171 16.07 -0.80 11.14
C ALA A 171 15.49 -1.61 9.96
N GLU A 172 16.35 -2.09 9.06
CA GLU A 172 15.95 -2.99 7.98
C GLU A 172 15.49 -4.34 8.54
N GLN A 173 14.38 -4.87 8.02
CA GLN A 173 13.94 -6.22 8.39
C GLN A 173 14.96 -7.24 7.89
N GLN A 174 15.48 -8.05 8.82
CA GLN A 174 16.40 -9.14 8.50
C GLN A 174 15.65 -10.20 7.65
N PRO A 175 16.16 -10.56 6.46
CA PRO A 175 15.56 -11.60 5.64
C PRO A 175 15.56 -12.95 6.36
N TYR A 176 14.45 -13.69 6.32
CA TYR A 176 14.46 -15.11 6.67
C TYR A 176 14.85 -15.92 5.44
N GLY A 177 16.16 -16.15 5.27
CA GLY A 177 16.71 -16.73 4.03
C GLY A 177 16.40 -15.85 2.82
N ASN A 178 15.87 -16.42 1.74
CA ASN A 178 15.51 -15.69 0.51
C ASN A 178 14.10 -15.05 0.55
N LYS A 179 13.44 -15.08 1.70
CA LYS A 179 12.07 -14.57 1.85
C LYS A 179 12.06 -13.08 2.14
N ARG A 180 11.15 -12.36 1.49
CA ARG A 180 11.11 -10.90 1.55
C ARG A 180 9.69 -10.39 1.71
N VAL A 181 9.50 -9.51 2.69
CA VAL A 181 8.27 -8.72 2.84
C VAL A 181 8.28 -7.59 1.80
N PRO A 182 7.17 -7.36 1.07
CA PRO A 182 7.07 -6.23 0.15
C PRO A 182 7.39 -4.90 0.83
N ALA A 183 8.10 -4.01 0.13
CA ALA A 183 8.55 -2.74 0.70
C ALA A 183 7.40 -1.87 1.24
N MET A 184 6.26 -1.89 0.56
CA MET A 184 5.05 -1.17 1.00
C MET A 184 4.52 -1.74 2.33
N ARG A 185 4.47 -3.06 2.51
CA ARG A 185 4.06 -3.68 3.79
C ARG A 185 5.02 -3.31 4.91
N ALA A 186 6.33 -3.37 4.66
CA ALA A 186 7.34 -2.97 5.64
C ALA A 186 7.18 -1.50 6.05
N LEU A 187 6.91 -0.62 5.08
CA LEU A 187 6.66 0.80 5.32
C LEU A 187 5.37 1.03 6.13
N LEU A 188 4.30 0.30 5.83
CA LEU A 188 3.05 0.35 6.59
C LEU A 188 3.26 -0.10 8.05
N LEU A 189 3.99 -1.20 8.29
CA LEU A 189 4.27 -1.65 9.66
C LEU A 189 5.01 -0.58 10.47
N LYS A 190 6.03 0.06 9.88
CA LYS A 190 6.71 1.21 10.49
C LYS A 190 5.75 2.38 10.77
N ALA A 191 4.83 2.67 9.84
CA ALA A 191 3.84 3.74 10.03
C ALA A 191 2.85 3.44 11.15
N ILE A 192 2.43 2.18 11.30
CA ILE A 192 1.56 1.74 12.40
C ILE A 192 2.27 1.91 13.74
N GLU A 193 3.54 1.51 13.85
CA GLU A 193 4.33 1.67 15.07
C GLU A 193 4.56 3.14 15.43
N ALA A 194 4.77 3.99 14.42
CA ALA A 194 5.04 5.41 14.61
C ALA A 194 3.79 6.26 14.88
N SER A 195 2.59 5.80 14.51
CA SER A 195 1.37 6.62 14.48
C SER A 195 0.57 6.54 15.79
N PRO A 196 0.28 7.66 16.47
CA PRO A 196 -0.55 7.68 17.68
C PRO A 196 -2.02 7.30 17.42
N VAL A 197 -2.50 7.50 16.19
CA VAL A 197 -3.90 7.23 15.80
C VAL A 197 -4.12 5.82 15.28
N ALA A 198 -3.04 5.03 15.10
CA ALA A 198 -3.15 3.68 14.60
C ALA A 198 -3.77 2.75 15.64
N ASN A 199 -4.96 2.22 15.34
CA ASN A 199 -5.51 1.08 16.07
C ASN A 199 -4.97 -0.22 15.44
N TYR A 200 -3.81 -0.68 15.92
CA TYR A 200 -3.16 -1.88 15.39
C TYR A 200 -4.09 -3.09 15.31
N ARG A 201 -4.96 -3.28 16.30
CA ARG A 201 -5.91 -4.41 16.31
C ARG A 201 -6.88 -4.33 15.13
N VAL A 202 -7.50 -3.17 14.90
CA VAL A 202 -8.43 -2.96 13.78
C VAL A 202 -7.72 -3.12 12.44
N ILE A 203 -6.55 -2.48 12.29
CA ILE A 203 -5.74 -2.57 11.07
C ILE A 203 -5.37 -4.03 10.79
N ARG A 204 -4.81 -4.74 11.77
CA ARG A 204 -4.47 -6.16 11.64
C ARG A 204 -5.70 -7.00 11.27
N ASP A 205 -6.82 -6.80 11.94
CA ASP A 205 -8.00 -7.65 11.78
C ASP A 205 -8.72 -7.44 10.45
N GLN A 206 -8.69 -6.23 9.87
CA GLN A 206 -9.35 -5.90 8.61
C GLN A 206 -8.42 -5.97 7.38
N LEU A 207 -7.13 -5.65 7.56
CA LEU A 207 -6.20 -5.47 6.45
C LEU A 207 -5.28 -6.67 6.22
N PHE A 208 -4.82 -7.34 7.29
CA PHE A 208 -3.84 -8.42 7.17
C PHE A 208 -4.50 -9.78 6.98
N GLY A 209 -3.88 -10.60 6.13
CA GLY A 209 -4.37 -11.93 5.79
C GLY A 209 -4.39 -12.86 6.99
N LYS A 210 -5.45 -13.66 7.10
CA LYS A 210 -5.58 -14.71 8.13
C LYS A 210 -5.45 -16.07 7.46
N ILE A 211 -4.93 -17.05 8.19
CA ILE A 211 -4.98 -18.45 7.77
C ILE A 211 -5.55 -19.31 8.88
N SER A 212 -6.05 -20.48 8.50
CA SER A 212 -6.42 -21.56 9.41
C SER A 212 -5.79 -22.86 8.97
N PHE A 213 -5.29 -23.65 9.92
CA PHE A 213 -4.89 -25.03 9.68
C PHE A 213 -6.07 -25.95 9.99
N THR A 214 -6.42 -26.80 9.03
CA THR A 214 -7.56 -27.72 9.18
C THR A 214 -7.12 -29.04 9.83
N SER A 215 -8.10 -29.91 10.14
CA SER A 215 -7.86 -31.28 10.60
C SER A 215 -7.04 -32.11 9.59
N ASP A 216 -7.09 -31.76 8.31
CA ASP A 216 -6.41 -32.48 7.22
C ASP A 216 -4.92 -32.11 7.09
N CYS A 217 -4.42 -31.21 7.94
CA CYS A 217 -3.02 -30.81 7.95
C CYS A 217 -2.10 -31.96 8.37
N THR A 218 -1.40 -32.54 7.40
CA THR A 218 -0.39 -33.60 7.64
C THR A 218 0.94 -33.09 8.18
N ARG A 219 1.06 -31.78 8.45
CA ARG A 219 2.29 -31.14 8.97
C ARG A 219 3.53 -31.38 8.11
N SER A 220 3.35 -31.50 6.80
CA SER A 220 4.44 -31.70 5.83
C SER A 220 5.40 -30.51 5.69
N LYS A 221 5.10 -29.36 6.32
CA LYS A 221 5.87 -28.10 6.29
C LYS A 221 6.08 -27.49 4.89
N ARG A 222 5.42 -28.00 3.85
CA ARG A 222 5.48 -27.43 2.48
C ARG A 222 4.99 -25.98 2.40
N CYS A 223 3.98 -25.62 3.21
CA CYS A 223 3.50 -24.24 3.31
C CYS A 223 4.55 -23.27 3.87
N VAL A 224 5.48 -23.76 4.70
CA VAL A 224 6.66 -22.99 5.13
C VAL A 224 7.50 -22.68 3.90
N GLY A 225 7.85 -23.67 3.08
CA GLY A 225 8.69 -23.45 1.89
C GLY A 225 8.09 -22.47 0.87
N VAL A 226 6.79 -22.58 0.57
CA VAL A 226 6.14 -21.78 -0.48
C VAL A 226 5.77 -20.35 -0.04
N CYS A 227 5.75 -20.07 1.27
CA CYS A 227 5.40 -18.74 1.78
C CYS A 227 6.53 -17.73 1.46
N PRO A 228 6.28 -16.72 0.60
CA PRO A 228 7.34 -15.85 0.09
C PRO A 228 7.85 -14.83 1.10
N THR A 229 7.05 -14.49 2.10
CA THR A 229 7.36 -13.47 3.13
C THR A 229 7.86 -14.08 4.43
N GLY A 230 7.74 -15.39 4.62
CA GLY A 230 8.06 -16.04 5.89
C GLY A 230 6.96 -15.95 6.94
N ALA A 231 5.73 -15.56 6.56
CA ALA A 231 4.56 -15.56 7.43
C ALA A 231 4.21 -16.94 8.02
N ILE A 232 4.67 -18.04 7.41
CA ILE A 232 4.54 -19.39 7.96
C ILE A 232 5.95 -19.93 8.21
N GLN A 233 6.21 -20.29 9.47
CA GLN A 233 7.51 -20.78 9.95
C GLN A 233 7.38 -22.17 10.57
N SER A 234 8.47 -22.92 10.58
CA SER A 234 8.52 -24.21 11.28
C SER A 234 8.35 -23.98 12.79
N SER A 235 7.64 -24.87 13.47
CA SER A 235 7.67 -24.93 14.93
C SER A 235 8.92 -25.69 15.40
N ASP A 236 9.50 -25.25 16.52
CA ASP A 236 10.65 -25.88 17.18
C ASP A 236 10.34 -27.28 17.74
N ALA A 237 9.06 -27.61 17.92
CA ALA A 237 8.63 -28.92 18.42
C ALA A 237 8.23 -29.88 17.29
N ASN A 238 8.75 -31.10 17.35
CA ASN A 238 8.37 -32.17 16.43
C ASN A 238 6.86 -32.47 16.51
N GLY A 239 6.21 -32.58 15.34
CA GLY A 239 4.79 -32.91 15.24
C GLY A 239 3.80 -31.76 15.50
N LYS A 240 4.26 -30.55 15.83
CA LYS A 240 3.37 -29.38 15.93
C LYS A 240 3.05 -28.76 14.57
N LEU A 241 1.94 -28.02 14.54
CA LEU A 241 1.58 -27.17 13.40
C LEU A 241 2.62 -26.07 13.19
N PRO A 242 2.81 -25.60 11.94
CA PRO A 242 3.62 -24.41 11.68
C PRO A 242 3.13 -23.18 12.45
N VAL A 243 4.05 -22.29 12.80
CA VAL A 243 3.74 -21.00 13.42
C VAL A 243 3.35 -20.01 12.32
N PHE A 244 2.35 -19.19 12.58
CA PHE A 244 1.86 -18.18 11.65
C PHE A 244 2.03 -16.77 12.22
N ASP A 245 2.69 -15.89 11.48
CA ASP A 245 2.78 -14.46 11.74
C ASP A 245 1.91 -13.70 10.74
N GLN A 246 0.81 -13.15 11.25
CA GLN A 246 -0.15 -12.38 10.48
C GLN A 246 0.44 -11.10 9.87
N THR A 247 1.41 -10.46 10.54
CA THR A 247 2.00 -9.19 10.08
C THR A 247 2.79 -9.34 8.79
N LEU A 248 3.32 -10.54 8.55
CA LEU A 248 4.07 -10.90 7.35
C LEU A 248 3.15 -11.45 6.25
N CYS A 249 1.89 -11.75 6.55
CA CYS A 249 0.97 -12.37 5.60
C CYS A 249 0.42 -11.35 4.60
N ILE A 250 0.74 -11.55 3.33
CA ILE A 250 0.29 -10.71 2.21
C ILE A 250 -0.93 -11.29 1.47
N SER A 251 -1.59 -12.31 2.01
CA SER A 251 -2.78 -12.93 1.38
C SER A 251 -2.56 -13.39 -0.08
N CYS A 252 -1.38 -13.93 -0.40
CA CYS A 252 -1.05 -14.36 -1.77
C CYS A 252 -1.59 -15.76 -2.15
N TYR A 253 -2.25 -16.46 -1.23
CA TYR A 253 -2.81 -17.82 -1.39
C TYR A 253 -1.83 -18.94 -1.75
N SER A 254 -0.52 -18.67 -1.91
CA SER A 254 0.47 -19.69 -2.26
C SER A 254 0.46 -20.90 -1.32
N CYS A 255 0.27 -20.68 -0.01
CA CYS A 255 0.19 -21.76 0.98
C CYS A 255 -1.02 -22.69 0.75
N GLN A 256 -2.20 -22.12 0.45
CA GLN A 256 -3.42 -22.86 0.17
C GLN A 256 -3.31 -23.58 -1.17
N SER A 257 -2.89 -22.89 -2.24
CA SER A 257 -2.77 -23.46 -3.58
C SER A 257 -1.79 -24.62 -3.66
N PHE A 258 -0.70 -24.58 -2.88
CA PHE A 258 0.28 -25.66 -2.84
C PHE A 258 -0.16 -26.85 -1.95
N CYS A 259 -1.14 -26.66 -1.07
CA CYS A 259 -1.56 -27.67 -0.10
C CYS A 259 -2.57 -28.64 -0.72
N ARG A 260 -2.07 -29.75 -1.29
CA ARG A 260 -2.89 -30.80 -1.92
C ARG A 260 -3.99 -31.37 -1.02
N ASN A 261 -3.75 -31.43 0.29
CA ASN A 261 -4.70 -31.98 1.26
C ASN A 261 -5.64 -30.93 1.86
N ARG A 262 -5.61 -29.67 1.38
CA ARG A 262 -6.41 -28.56 1.94
C ARG A 262 -6.22 -28.36 3.45
N GLY A 263 -5.01 -28.69 3.94
CA GLY A 263 -4.60 -28.56 5.34
C GLY A 263 -4.37 -27.12 5.82
N VAL A 264 -4.34 -26.14 4.91
CA VAL A 264 -4.25 -24.72 5.21
C VAL A 264 -5.20 -23.94 4.30
N LEU A 265 -5.98 -23.04 4.90
CA LEU A 265 -6.94 -22.17 4.23
C LEU A 265 -6.59 -20.71 4.54
N VAL A 266 -6.60 -19.85 3.53
CA VAL A 266 -6.60 -18.40 3.70
C VAL A 266 -8.03 -17.96 3.98
N LEU A 267 -8.22 -17.20 5.05
CA LEU A 267 -9.51 -16.68 5.45
C LEU A 267 -9.62 -15.25 4.90
N ASP A 268 -10.56 -15.05 3.98
CA ASP A 268 -10.71 -13.77 3.31
C ASP A 268 -11.44 -12.77 4.19
N ASN A 269 -10.84 -11.59 4.35
CA ASN A 269 -11.57 -10.41 4.82
C ASN A 269 -12.16 -9.59 3.66
N ASN A 270 -11.80 -9.83 2.38
CA ASN A 270 -11.95 -8.84 1.29
C ASN A 270 -12.30 -9.40 -0.10
N ARG A 271 -12.95 -10.56 -0.23
CA ARG A 271 -13.26 -11.14 -1.54
C ARG A 271 -14.55 -10.62 -2.19
N THR A 272 -14.79 -9.31 -2.19
CA THR A 272 -15.88 -8.68 -2.96
C THR A 272 -15.44 -7.93 -4.21
N ALA A 273 -14.15 -7.85 -4.55
CA ALA A 273 -13.68 -6.99 -5.67
C ALA A 273 -13.08 -7.72 -6.89
N PHE A 274 -13.03 -9.05 -6.92
CA PHE A 274 -12.47 -9.80 -8.07
C PHE A 274 -13.31 -11.03 -8.41
N MET A 275 -14.54 -10.77 -8.87
CA MET A 275 -15.30 -11.64 -9.77
C MET A 275 -15.88 -10.77 -10.87
#